data_AF-A0A453NI60-F1
#
_entry.id   AF-A0A453NI60-F1
#
_cell.length_a   1.000
_cell.length_b   1.000
_cell.length_c   1.000
_cell.angle_alpha   90.00
_cell.angle_beta   90.00
_cell.angle_gamma   90.00
#
_symmetry.space_group_name_H-M   'P 1'
#
loop_
_entity.id
_entity.type
_entity.pdbx_description
1 polymer ?
#
loop_
_entity_poly.entity_id
_entity_poly.type
_entity_poly.pdbx_seq_one_letter_code
_entity_poly.pdbx_strand_id
1 'polypeptide(L)'
;MGIETDQEVVQMVGRDPRYGDLLYLSIQECATERIYTQQQALQYMDDKVTYAGAGNIKDGRSKLILRDVFVAHVPVNNGNFQPKCIYTAVMLRRMLDAILNSDTFDDKDYVGNKRLELSGQLVSLLFEDLFKTMNTYAVDRMNKNSDMARSSPLDFSQLIMQQDVITSGLERAISTGNWDIKRFKMHRKGVSQVLSRLSYMASLGYMTRITPQFEKTRKTSGPRALQPSQCFSLGVEDLSLLSGEEIHAPGSFLVMFNGLILGKHRQPQRFANNMRTFRRSGKIGEFVSVFVNEKQDGIRSFDDFLRDGLIEYLDVNEENNALLFRADSLLYLLVYAQRPLLTTKTIELVGYDKLGAGQNATVAVMSYSGYDIEDAIVMNKSSLDRGFGRCIAMKKYTVTSEKYGDGISDRIAKPQRDRDGVLIKQNMRALDEDGFVAPGQIIRNHDIYVNKQTPKVTNRTPGTALTDRDYRDSPAVYKGVDGETTVVDRVMLCSDTNDKLTIKCIIRHTRRPEVGDKFSSRHGQKGVCGTIVQQEDFPFSEKGICPDLIMNPHGFPRISYNLSTGFYLWHPD
;
A
#
# COMPACT_ATOMS: atom_id res chain seq x y z
N MET A 1 -21.55 -34.97 23.52
CA MET A 1 -20.07 -35.08 23.52
C MET A 1 -19.54 -35.82 24.76
N GLY A 2 -20.31 -36.77 25.30
CA GLY A 2 -19.95 -37.53 26.51
C GLY A 2 -20.47 -36.94 27.84
N ILE A 3 -21.33 -35.92 27.78
CA ILE A 3 -22.04 -35.37 28.95
C ILE A 3 -23.53 -35.56 28.68
N GLU A 4 -24.18 -36.29 29.57
CA GLU A 4 -25.59 -36.69 29.44
C GLU A 4 -26.48 -36.05 30.51
N THR A 5 -25.91 -35.64 31.65
CA THR A 5 -26.71 -35.09 32.76
C THR A 5 -26.87 -33.58 32.61
N ASP A 6 -28.12 -33.11 32.68
CA ASP A 6 -28.44 -31.67 32.60
C ASP A 6 -27.74 -30.87 33.70
N GLN A 7 -27.63 -31.46 34.89
CA GLN A 7 -26.94 -30.83 36.01
C GLN A 7 -25.46 -30.56 35.70
N GLU A 8 -24.75 -31.52 35.11
CA GLU A 8 -23.35 -31.35 34.72
C GLU A 8 -23.21 -30.31 33.61
N VAL A 9 -24.15 -30.25 32.66
CA VAL A 9 -24.18 -29.22 31.62
C VAL A 9 -24.31 -27.81 32.23
N VAL A 10 -25.27 -27.60 33.14
CA VAL A 10 -25.45 -26.30 33.82
C VAL A 10 -24.23 -25.95 34.68
N GLN A 11 -23.68 -26.92 35.42
CA GLN A 11 -22.50 -26.71 36.27
C GLN A 11 -21.24 -26.34 35.48
N MET A 12 -21.07 -26.87 34.26
CA MET A 12 -19.95 -26.49 33.40
C MET A 12 -20.03 -25.03 32.94
N VAL A 13 -21.23 -24.49 32.80
CA VAL A 13 -21.45 -23.09 32.40
C VAL A 13 -21.17 -22.16 33.58
N GLY A 14 -21.70 -22.48 34.76
CA GLY A 14 -21.44 -21.72 35.96
C GLY A 14 -22.31 -22.12 37.14
N ARG A 15 -22.04 -21.51 38.30
CA ARG A 15 -22.80 -21.73 39.55
C ARG A 15 -23.89 -20.68 39.81
N ASP A 16 -23.98 -19.66 38.95
CA ASP A 16 -25.03 -18.65 39.08
C ASP A 16 -26.39 -19.26 38.67
N PRO A 17 -27.40 -19.24 39.56
CA PRO A 17 -28.70 -19.83 39.27
C PRO A 17 -29.38 -19.23 38.03
N ARG A 18 -29.09 -17.97 37.69
CA ARG A 18 -29.65 -17.28 36.52
C ARG A 18 -29.27 -17.95 35.19
N TYR A 19 -28.12 -18.64 35.13
CA TYR A 19 -27.75 -19.40 33.93
C TYR A 19 -28.67 -20.61 33.72
N GLY A 20 -29.13 -21.24 34.80
CA GLY A 20 -30.09 -22.34 34.75
C GLY A 20 -31.43 -21.89 34.17
N ASP A 21 -31.92 -20.73 34.60
CA ASP A 21 -33.18 -20.16 34.10
C ASP A 21 -33.12 -19.86 32.59
N LEU A 22 -31.99 -19.31 32.11
CA LEU A 22 -31.80 -19.03 30.68
C LEU A 22 -31.68 -20.31 29.84
N LEU A 23 -31.15 -21.39 30.40
CA LEU A 23 -30.98 -22.68 29.72
C LEU A 23 -32.22 -23.57 29.79
N TYR A 24 -33.19 -23.26 30.66
CA TYR A 24 -34.38 -24.07 30.89
C TYR A 24 -35.13 -24.43 29.61
N LEU A 25 -35.34 -23.45 28.72
CA LEU A 25 -36.05 -23.67 27.45
C LEU A 25 -35.29 -24.65 26.52
N SER A 26 -33.96 -24.59 26.49
CA SER A 26 -33.14 -25.52 25.70
C SER A 26 -33.17 -26.93 26.28
N ILE A 27 -33.18 -27.08 27.61
CA ILE A 27 -33.32 -28.39 28.27
C ILE A 27 -34.71 -28.98 28.00
N GLN A 28 -35.76 -28.15 28.04
CA GLN A 28 -37.12 -28.56 27.72
C GLN A 28 -37.27 -29.06 26.28
N GLU A 29 -36.55 -28.45 25.32
CA GLU A 29 -36.50 -28.91 23.93
C GLU A 29 -35.92 -30.33 23.82
N CYS A 30 -34.82 -30.63 24.52
CA CYS A 30 -34.24 -31.98 24.56
C CYS A 30 -35.22 -33.03 25.10
N ALA A 31 -35.98 -32.69 26.15
CA ALA A 31 -37.00 -33.57 26.70
C ALA A 31 -38.18 -33.79 25.73
N THR A 32 -38.57 -32.74 25.00
CA THR A 32 -39.66 -32.79 24.00
C THR A 32 -39.29 -33.68 22.83
N GLU A 33 -38.05 -33.58 22.34
CA GLU A 33 -37.48 -34.43 21.29
C GLU A 33 -37.05 -35.83 21.79
N ARG A 34 -37.24 -36.12 23.09
CA ARG A 34 -36.94 -37.40 23.75
C ARG A 34 -35.48 -37.84 23.64
N ILE A 35 -34.55 -36.90 23.76
CA ILE A 35 -33.10 -37.15 23.68
C ILE A 35 -32.53 -37.27 25.09
N TYR A 36 -32.21 -38.49 25.51
CA TYR A 36 -31.68 -38.76 26.87
C TYR A 36 -30.29 -39.39 26.89
N THR A 37 -29.87 -40.02 25.79
CA THR A 37 -28.58 -40.71 25.70
C THR A 37 -27.71 -40.14 24.59
N GLN A 38 -26.39 -40.34 24.71
CA GLN A 38 -25.45 -39.92 23.66
C GLN A 38 -25.76 -40.54 22.30
N GLN A 39 -26.21 -41.79 22.25
CA GLN A 39 -26.54 -42.47 20.99
C GLN A 39 -27.77 -41.85 20.32
N GLN A 40 -28.82 -41.54 21.10
CA GLN A 40 -30.01 -40.84 20.61
C GLN A 40 -29.67 -39.44 20.08
N ALA A 41 -28.80 -38.70 20.77
CA ALA A 41 -28.33 -37.40 20.32
C ALA A 41 -27.56 -37.48 19.00
N LEU A 42 -26.68 -38.49 18.82
CA LEU A 42 -25.95 -38.71 17.57
C LEU A 42 -26.90 -39.06 16.42
N GLN A 43 -27.89 -39.93 16.66
CA GLN A 43 -28.91 -40.27 15.66
C GLN A 43 -29.74 -39.05 15.26
N TYR A 44 -30.18 -38.26 16.23
CA TYR A 44 -30.90 -37.01 15.98
C TYR A 44 -30.09 -36.06 15.10
N MET A 45 -28.79 -35.90 15.37
CA MET A 45 -27.91 -35.08 14.53
C MET A 45 -27.71 -35.69 13.15
N ASP A 46 -27.49 -37.00 13.04
CA ASP A 46 -27.30 -37.69 11.76
C ASP A 46 -28.50 -37.51 10.82
N ASP A 47 -29.72 -37.47 11.36
CA ASP A 47 -30.94 -37.20 10.58
C ASP A 47 -31.04 -35.74 10.10
N LYS A 48 -30.33 -34.80 10.74
CA LYS A 48 -30.31 -33.38 10.35
C LYS A 48 -29.16 -33.04 9.38
N VAL A 49 -28.15 -33.90 9.23
CA VAL A 49 -27.02 -33.66 8.31
C VAL A 49 -27.44 -33.94 6.87
N THR A 50 -27.37 -32.93 6.01
CA THR A 50 -27.57 -33.06 4.55
C THR A 50 -26.22 -33.07 3.83
N TYR A 51 -25.97 -34.09 3.00
CA TYR A 51 -24.75 -34.20 2.18
C TYR A 51 -25.10 -34.47 0.71
N ALA A 52 -24.42 -33.78 -0.20
CA ALA A 52 -24.46 -34.03 -1.64
C ALA A 52 -23.36 -35.02 -2.02
N GLY A 53 -23.69 -36.32 -2.11
CA GLY A 53 -22.76 -37.36 -2.57
C GLY A 53 -22.91 -38.70 -1.84
N ALA A 54 -23.16 -39.74 -2.65
CA ALA A 54 -23.42 -41.16 -2.39
C ALA A 54 -22.92 -41.83 -1.08
N GLY A 55 -23.80 -42.67 -0.51
CA GLY A 55 -23.50 -43.79 0.39
C GLY A 55 -24.55 -43.95 1.48
N ASN A 56 -25.22 -45.11 1.56
CA ASN A 56 -26.33 -45.39 2.51
C ASN A 56 -25.92 -45.59 3.99
N ILE A 57 -24.69 -45.27 4.37
CA ILE A 57 -24.22 -45.43 5.76
C ILE A 57 -24.47 -44.13 6.52
N LYS A 58 -25.70 -43.95 7.05
CA LYS A 58 -26.07 -42.76 7.83
C LYS A 58 -25.32 -42.66 9.17
N ASP A 59 -24.94 -43.81 9.73
CA ASP A 59 -24.50 -43.93 11.12
C ASP A 59 -23.06 -43.43 11.33
N GLY A 60 -22.86 -42.52 12.30
CA GLY A 60 -21.54 -42.07 12.77
C GLY A 60 -20.95 -40.85 12.04
N ARG A 61 -21.73 -40.16 11.19
CA ARG A 61 -21.27 -38.98 10.42
C ARG A 61 -21.18 -37.72 11.28
N SER A 62 -22.18 -37.50 12.12
CA SER A 62 -22.25 -36.42 13.10
C SER A 62 -21.04 -36.43 14.02
N LYS A 63 -20.56 -37.61 14.41
CA LYS A 63 -19.35 -37.78 15.23
C LYS A 63 -18.09 -37.29 14.52
N LEU A 64 -17.96 -37.47 13.21
CA LEU A 64 -16.84 -36.94 12.42
C LEU A 64 -16.91 -35.41 12.31
N ILE A 65 -18.12 -34.86 12.09
CA ILE A 65 -18.32 -33.41 12.04
C ILE A 65 -17.99 -32.76 13.40
N LEU A 66 -18.41 -33.37 14.50
CA LEU A 66 -18.07 -32.93 15.85
C LEU A 66 -16.56 -33.01 16.13
N ARG A 67 -15.87 -33.97 15.52
CA ARG A 67 -14.42 -34.14 15.68
C ARG A 67 -13.60 -33.16 14.84
N ASP A 68 -13.96 -32.97 13.58
CA ASP A 68 -13.10 -32.31 12.59
C ASP A 68 -13.56 -30.90 12.23
N VAL A 69 -14.85 -30.58 12.38
CA VAL A 69 -15.45 -29.31 11.93
C VAL A 69 -15.84 -28.41 13.12
N PHE A 70 -16.53 -28.96 14.12
CA PHE A 70 -16.94 -28.19 15.30
C PHE A 70 -15.73 -27.83 16.15
N VAL A 71 -15.46 -26.53 16.35
CA VAL A 71 -14.30 -26.03 17.12
C VAL A 71 -12.99 -26.69 16.61
N ALA A 72 -12.73 -26.54 15.31
CA ALA A 72 -11.66 -27.24 14.59
C ALA A 72 -10.25 -27.00 15.15
N HIS A 73 -10.02 -25.89 15.86
CA HIS A 73 -8.72 -25.60 16.48
C HIS A 73 -8.44 -26.41 17.76
N VAL A 74 -9.45 -27.06 18.34
CA VAL A 74 -9.28 -27.94 19.52
C VAL A 74 -9.25 -29.40 19.05
N PRO A 75 -8.09 -30.08 19.05
CA PRO A 75 -8.01 -31.46 18.59
C PRO A 75 -8.68 -32.43 19.57
N VAL A 76 -9.22 -33.53 19.04
CA VAL A 76 -9.78 -34.64 19.83
C VAL A 76 -8.79 -35.80 19.79
N ASN A 77 -8.03 -35.98 20.87
CA ASN A 77 -7.08 -37.09 20.99
C ASN A 77 -7.78 -38.32 21.57
N ASN A 78 -7.60 -39.49 20.97
CA ASN A 78 -8.16 -40.77 21.42
C ASN A 78 -9.69 -40.76 21.62
N GLY A 79 -10.42 -39.93 20.87
CA GLY A 79 -11.88 -39.80 21.02
C GLY A 79 -12.32 -39.05 22.28
N ASN A 80 -11.41 -38.37 22.98
CA ASN A 80 -11.74 -37.52 24.13
C ASN A 80 -12.30 -36.16 23.66
N PHE A 81 -13.61 -35.96 23.85
CA PHE A 81 -14.30 -34.71 23.52
C PHE A 81 -14.36 -33.71 24.67
N GLN A 82 -13.85 -34.04 25.86
CA GLN A 82 -13.92 -33.19 27.05
C GLN A 82 -13.35 -31.77 26.82
N PRO A 83 -12.19 -31.58 26.15
CA PRO A 83 -11.68 -30.23 25.88
C PRO A 83 -12.65 -29.37 25.05
N LYS A 84 -13.36 -29.98 24.08
CA LYS A 84 -14.38 -29.29 23.28
C LYS A 84 -15.63 -28.96 24.08
N CYS A 85 -16.06 -29.85 24.98
CA CYS A 85 -17.15 -29.58 25.92
C CYS A 85 -16.85 -28.34 26.78
N ILE A 86 -15.65 -28.29 27.39
CA ILE A 86 -15.24 -27.16 28.24
C ILE A 86 -15.21 -25.86 27.43
N TYR A 87 -14.63 -25.89 26.23
CA TYR A 87 -14.56 -24.71 25.37
C TYR A 87 -15.97 -24.19 25.00
N THR A 88 -16.89 -25.11 24.71
CA THR A 88 -18.28 -24.78 24.37
C THR A 88 -19.02 -24.20 25.57
N ALA A 89 -18.79 -24.73 26.78
CA ALA A 89 -19.35 -24.19 28.01
C ALA A 89 -18.85 -22.77 28.31
N VAL A 90 -17.56 -22.49 28.08
CA VAL A 90 -17.00 -21.13 28.22
C VAL A 90 -17.61 -20.17 27.19
N MET A 91 -17.77 -20.60 25.93
CA MET A 91 -18.44 -19.79 24.89
C MET A 91 -19.88 -19.47 25.29
N LEU A 92 -20.62 -20.47 25.74
CA LEU A 92 -22.01 -20.31 26.16
C LEU A 92 -22.13 -19.41 27.40
N ARG A 93 -21.24 -19.56 28.38
CA ARG A 93 -21.17 -18.67 29.54
C ARG A 93 -21.01 -17.21 29.12
N ARG A 94 -20.05 -16.91 28.23
CA ARG A 94 -19.83 -15.53 27.74
C ARG A 94 -21.06 -14.96 27.03
N MET A 95 -21.81 -15.81 26.31
CA MET A 95 -23.08 -15.40 25.71
C MET A 95 -24.15 -15.08 26.76
N LEU A 96 -24.31 -15.95 27.78
CA LEU A 96 -25.28 -15.71 28.86
C LEU A 96 -24.92 -14.46 29.68
N ASP A 97 -23.63 -14.25 29.96
CA ASP A 97 -23.15 -13.05 30.64
C ASP A 97 -23.51 -11.78 29.86
N ALA A 98 -23.39 -11.79 28.53
CA ALA A 98 -23.80 -10.68 27.67
C ALA A 98 -25.32 -10.45 27.60
N ILE A 99 -26.14 -11.49 27.83
CA ILE A 99 -27.60 -11.33 27.96
C ILE A 99 -27.94 -10.66 29.30
N LEU A 100 -27.24 -11.04 30.36
CA LEU A 100 -27.49 -10.54 31.71
C LEU A 100 -26.94 -9.12 31.92
N ASN A 101 -25.80 -8.78 31.31
CA ASN A 101 -25.10 -7.51 31.44
C ASN A 101 -24.68 -6.95 30.07
N SER A 102 -25.14 -5.75 29.73
CA SER A 102 -24.77 -5.08 28.47
C SER A 102 -23.30 -4.62 28.41
N ASP A 103 -22.61 -4.55 29.55
CA ASP A 103 -21.24 -4.05 29.61
C ASP A 103 -20.20 -5.14 29.29
N THR A 104 -20.61 -6.42 29.24
CA THR A 104 -19.71 -7.53 28.88
C THR A 104 -19.67 -7.80 27.38
N PHE A 105 -20.29 -6.95 26.56
CA PHE A 105 -20.20 -7.07 25.10
C PHE A 105 -18.78 -6.79 24.63
N ASP A 106 -18.22 -7.71 23.85
CA ASP A 106 -16.91 -7.54 23.24
C ASP A 106 -16.91 -6.37 22.24
N ASP A 107 -15.94 -5.47 22.37
CA ASP A 107 -15.72 -4.40 21.42
C ASP A 107 -15.11 -4.94 20.11
N LYS A 108 -15.91 -4.92 19.03
CA LYS A 108 -15.51 -5.36 17.68
C LYS A 108 -14.41 -4.48 17.08
N ASP A 109 -14.28 -3.24 17.56
CA ASP A 109 -13.30 -2.29 17.05
C ASP A 109 -11.94 -2.34 17.77
N TYR A 110 -11.86 -3.08 18.89
CA TYR A 110 -10.62 -3.29 19.64
C TYR A 110 -9.48 -3.82 18.74
N VAL A 111 -8.41 -3.04 18.64
CA VAL A 111 -7.32 -3.32 17.68
C VAL A 111 -6.48 -4.52 18.10
N GLY A 112 -6.37 -4.80 19.40
CA GLY A 112 -5.63 -5.97 19.87
C GLY A 112 -6.22 -7.31 19.43
N ASN A 113 -7.51 -7.35 19.06
CA ASN A 113 -8.16 -8.53 18.50
C ASN A 113 -8.00 -8.62 16.98
N LYS A 114 -7.44 -7.57 16.34
CA LYS A 114 -7.18 -7.52 14.89
C LYS A 114 -5.75 -7.97 14.63
N ARG A 115 -5.55 -8.74 13.56
CA ARG A 115 -4.21 -9.21 13.14
C ARG A 115 -3.80 -8.54 11.84
N LEU A 116 -2.51 -8.24 11.73
CA LEU A 116 -1.89 -7.77 10.50
C LEU A 116 -1.37 -8.98 9.73
N GLU A 117 -1.96 -9.23 8.57
CA GLU A 117 -1.45 -10.25 7.65
C GLU A 117 -0.34 -9.65 6.80
N LEU A 118 0.87 -10.20 6.95
CA LEU A 118 2.05 -9.75 6.23
C LEU A 118 2.20 -10.47 4.89
N SER A 119 3.02 -9.90 4.00
CA SER A 119 3.30 -10.48 2.67
C SER A 119 3.74 -11.93 2.75
N GLY A 120 4.60 -12.29 3.71
CA GLY A 120 5.08 -13.67 3.89
C GLY A 120 3.95 -14.68 4.16
N GLN A 121 2.98 -14.32 5.01
CA GLN A 121 1.83 -15.19 5.29
C GLN A 121 0.95 -15.37 4.07
N LEU A 122 0.69 -14.28 3.33
CA LEU A 122 -0.12 -14.33 2.12
C LEU A 122 0.56 -15.22 1.07
N VAL A 123 1.84 -14.99 0.79
CA VAL A 123 2.62 -15.80 -0.17
C VAL A 123 2.64 -17.26 0.24
N SER A 124 2.77 -17.57 1.54
CA SER A 124 2.71 -18.94 2.05
C SER A 124 1.39 -19.62 1.72
N LEU A 125 0.25 -18.93 1.93
CA LEU A 125 -1.08 -19.48 1.61
C LEU A 125 -1.26 -19.72 0.11
N LEU A 126 -0.77 -18.78 -0.71
CA LEU A 126 -0.82 -18.92 -2.17
C LEU A 126 0.04 -20.08 -2.66
N PHE A 127 1.26 -20.19 -2.13
CA PHE A 127 2.16 -21.30 -2.47
C PHE A 127 1.57 -22.64 -2.06
N GLU A 128 0.99 -22.75 -0.86
CA GLU A 128 0.38 -23.98 -0.39
C GLU A 128 -0.76 -24.45 -1.31
N ASP A 129 -1.62 -23.53 -1.77
CA ASP A 129 -2.70 -23.88 -2.69
C ASP A 129 -2.19 -24.31 -4.07
N LEU A 130 -1.23 -23.58 -4.63
CA LEU A 130 -0.61 -23.91 -5.92
C LEU A 130 0.12 -25.25 -5.85
N PHE A 131 0.83 -25.51 -4.74
CA PHE A 131 1.55 -26.76 -4.51
C PHE A 131 0.61 -27.95 -4.38
N LYS A 132 -0.47 -27.82 -3.59
CA LYS A 132 -1.48 -28.89 -3.49
C LYS A 132 -2.20 -29.12 -4.82
N THR A 133 -2.47 -28.07 -5.58
CA THR A 133 -3.08 -28.17 -6.92
C THR A 133 -2.15 -28.88 -7.90
N MET A 134 -0.85 -28.57 -7.88
CA MET A 134 0.17 -29.28 -8.65
C MET A 134 0.18 -30.78 -8.31
N ASN A 135 0.12 -31.14 -7.02
CA ASN A 135 0.07 -32.54 -6.59
C ASN A 135 -1.20 -33.24 -7.09
N THR A 136 -2.37 -32.59 -7.00
CA THR A 136 -3.62 -33.16 -7.54
C THR A 136 -3.51 -33.42 -9.04
N TYR A 137 -2.97 -32.48 -9.82
CA TYR A 137 -2.76 -32.68 -11.26
C TYR A 137 -1.76 -33.80 -11.56
N ALA A 138 -0.68 -33.93 -10.78
CA ALA A 138 0.28 -35.01 -10.93
C ALA A 138 -0.37 -36.39 -10.68
N VAL A 139 -1.19 -36.50 -9.63
CA VAL A 139 -1.93 -37.74 -9.31
C VAL A 139 -2.96 -38.06 -10.40
N ASP A 140 -3.76 -37.08 -10.84
CA ASP A 140 -4.76 -37.30 -11.90
C ASP A 140 -4.11 -37.76 -13.22
N ARG A 141 -2.92 -37.24 -13.55
CA ARG A 141 -2.15 -37.70 -14.72
C ARG A 141 -1.61 -39.10 -14.53
N MET A 142 -1.07 -39.41 -13.35
CA MET A 142 -0.57 -40.74 -13.04
C MET A 142 -1.68 -41.78 -13.19
N ASN A 143 -2.88 -41.49 -12.67
CA ASN A 143 -4.05 -42.37 -12.79
C ASN A 143 -4.48 -42.56 -14.26
N LYS A 144 -4.46 -41.50 -15.07
CA LYS A 144 -4.76 -41.61 -16.52
C LYS A 144 -3.71 -42.42 -17.28
N ASN A 145 -2.44 -42.29 -16.90
CA ASN A 145 -1.34 -43.00 -17.54
C ASN A 145 -1.24 -44.46 -17.09
N SER A 146 -1.65 -44.79 -15.86
CA SER A 146 -1.68 -46.18 -15.37
C SER A 146 -2.67 -47.06 -16.12
N ASP A 147 -3.72 -46.46 -16.68
CA ASP A 147 -4.69 -47.17 -17.53
C ASP A 147 -4.13 -47.52 -18.92
N MET A 148 -3.04 -46.86 -19.34
CA MET A 148 -2.33 -47.14 -20.59
C MET A 148 -1.06 -47.95 -20.30
N ALA A 149 -1.18 -49.28 -20.30
CA ALA A 149 -0.07 -50.21 -20.12
C ALA A 149 1.10 -49.92 -21.10
N ARG A 150 2.15 -49.26 -20.61
CA ARG A 150 3.46 -49.18 -21.28
C ARG A 150 4.55 -49.50 -20.27
N SER A 151 5.31 -50.55 -20.59
CA SER A 151 6.48 -51.08 -19.88
C SER A 151 7.72 -50.19 -19.97
N SER A 152 7.55 -48.86 -20.01
CA SER A 152 8.64 -47.89 -19.94
C SER A 152 8.75 -47.31 -18.53
N PRO A 153 9.97 -47.09 -17.99
CA PRO A 153 10.16 -46.43 -16.71
C PRO A 153 9.44 -45.07 -16.70
N LEU A 154 8.54 -44.87 -15.75
CA LEU A 154 7.83 -43.60 -15.58
C LEU A 154 8.80 -42.58 -14.99
N ASP A 155 9.10 -41.54 -15.76
CA ASP A 155 9.85 -40.39 -15.28
C ASP A 155 8.90 -39.39 -14.62
N PHE A 156 8.92 -39.35 -13.28
CA PHE A 156 8.10 -38.42 -12.49
C PHE A 156 8.39 -36.96 -12.80
N SER A 157 9.61 -36.62 -13.22
CA SER A 157 9.97 -35.24 -13.54
C SER A 157 9.16 -34.71 -14.73
N GLN A 158 8.90 -35.56 -15.73
CA GLN A 158 8.13 -35.21 -16.93
C GLN A 158 6.65 -34.97 -16.62
N LEU A 159 6.08 -35.69 -15.65
CA LEU A 159 4.68 -35.49 -15.23
C LEU A 159 4.46 -34.14 -14.53
N ILE A 160 5.48 -33.67 -13.80
CA ILE A 160 5.46 -32.41 -13.06
C ILE A 160 5.81 -31.23 -13.98
N MET A 161 6.88 -31.34 -14.78
CA MET A 161 7.41 -30.25 -15.63
C MET A 161 6.52 -29.90 -16.82
N GLN A 162 5.50 -30.70 -17.15
CA GLN A 162 4.58 -30.39 -18.26
C GLN A 162 3.71 -29.14 -18.03
N GLN A 163 3.53 -28.69 -16.78
CA GLN A 163 2.79 -27.46 -16.50
C GLN A 163 3.42 -26.64 -15.37
N ASP A 164 3.73 -25.39 -15.68
CA ASP A 164 4.22 -24.39 -14.73
C ASP A 164 3.09 -23.84 -13.85
N VAL A 165 2.46 -24.70 -13.04
CA VAL A 165 1.33 -24.32 -12.17
C VAL A 165 1.77 -23.27 -11.14
N ILE A 166 2.92 -23.49 -10.50
CA ILE A 166 3.43 -22.61 -9.45
C ILE A 166 3.87 -21.27 -10.06
N THR A 167 4.74 -21.29 -11.06
CA THR A 167 5.27 -20.08 -11.69
C THR A 167 4.15 -19.22 -12.28
N SER A 168 3.29 -19.80 -13.12
CA SER A 168 2.18 -19.06 -13.73
C SER A 168 1.13 -18.60 -12.71
N GLY A 169 0.92 -19.36 -11.64
CA GLY A 169 0.01 -19.00 -10.55
C GLY A 169 0.53 -17.81 -9.75
N LEU A 170 1.81 -17.82 -9.37
CA LEU A 170 2.46 -16.73 -8.66
C LEU A 170 2.52 -15.46 -9.52
N GLU A 171 2.97 -15.57 -10.77
CA GLU A 171 3.04 -14.44 -11.70
C GLU A 171 1.67 -13.79 -11.90
N ARG A 172 0.61 -14.58 -12.09
CA ARG A 172 -0.76 -14.08 -12.25
C ARG A 172 -1.25 -13.35 -11.00
N ALA A 173 -1.06 -13.93 -9.82
CA ALA A 173 -1.52 -13.33 -8.56
C ALA A 173 -0.77 -12.02 -8.22
N ILE A 174 0.54 -11.98 -8.46
CA ILE A 174 1.38 -10.82 -8.17
C ILE A 174 1.18 -9.71 -9.20
N SER A 175 1.10 -10.03 -10.50
CA SER A 175 0.94 -9.05 -11.58
C SER A 175 -0.44 -8.39 -11.59
N THR A 176 -1.51 -9.18 -11.37
CA THR A 176 -2.88 -8.66 -11.39
C THR A 176 -3.32 -8.10 -10.04
N GLY A 177 -2.64 -8.48 -8.95
CA GLY A 177 -3.04 -8.17 -7.58
C GLY A 177 -4.34 -8.85 -7.13
N ASN A 178 -4.85 -9.80 -7.92
CA ASN A 178 -6.02 -10.62 -7.58
C ASN A 178 -5.56 -11.96 -7.01
N TRP A 179 -5.88 -12.18 -5.74
CA TRP A 179 -5.52 -13.35 -4.97
C TRP A 179 -6.79 -14.16 -4.75
N ASP A 180 -7.01 -15.12 -5.65
CA ASP A 180 -8.13 -16.06 -5.61
C ASP A 180 -7.61 -17.44 -5.17
N ILE A 181 -7.77 -17.75 -3.89
CA ILE A 181 -7.34 -19.01 -3.29
C ILE A 181 -8.58 -19.80 -2.88
N LYS A 182 -9.04 -20.66 -3.79
CA LYS A 182 -10.30 -21.41 -3.65
C LYS A 182 -10.32 -22.31 -2.42
N ARG A 183 -9.20 -22.96 -2.10
CA ARG A 183 -9.07 -23.88 -0.96
C ARG A 183 -9.34 -23.20 0.38
N PHE A 184 -8.93 -21.95 0.53
CA PHE A 184 -9.16 -21.16 1.74
C PHE A 184 -10.36 -20.20 1.60
N LYS A 185 -11.16 -20.32 0.52
CA LYS A 185 -12.27 -19.42 0.17
C LYS A 185 -11.87 -17.94 0.25
N MET A 186 -10.63 -17.64 -0.16
CA MET A 186 -10.07 -16.30 -0.08
C MET A 186 -10.12 -15.63 -1.46
N HIS A 187 -10.95 -14.60 -1.59
CA HIS A 187 -11.05 -13.81 -2.82
C HIS A 187 -10.69 -12.35 -2.51
N ARG A 188 -9.44 -11.97 -2.76
CA ARG A 188 -8.93 -10.63 -2.45
C ARG A 188 -8.45 -9.92 -3.70
N LYS A 189 -8.81 -8.64 -3.83
CA LYS A 189 -8.39 -7.77 -4.93
C LYS A 189 -7.52 -6.65 -4.41
N GLY A 190 -6.48 -6.29 -5.17
CA GLY A 190 -5.59 -5.18 -4.86
C GLY A 190 -4.59 -5.45 -3.74
N VAL A 191 -4.24 -6.72 -3.52
CA VAL A 191 -3.20 -7.12 -2.55
C VAL A 191 -1.82 -6.69 -3.04
N SER A 192 -1.50 -6.96 -4.30
CA SER A 192 -0.30 -6.45 -4.97
C SER A 192 -0.63 -5.16 -5.72
N GLN A 193 0.24 -4.16 -5.63
CA GLN A 193 0.10 -2.86 -6.28
C GLN A 193 1.46 -2.41 -6.81
N VAL A 194 1.45 -1.64 -7.91
CA VAL A 194 2.68 -1.03 -8.44
C VAL A 194 3.20 -0.01 -7.43
N LEU A 195 4.50 -0.10 -7.11
CA LEU A 195 5.15 0.84 -6.20
C LEU A 195 5.14 2.26 -6.77
N SER A 196 4.54 3.20 -6.04
CA SER A 196 4.60 4.63 -6.38
C SER A 196 5.97 5.20 -6.03
N ARG A 197 6.74 5.59 -7.05
CA ARG A 197 8.12 6.11 -6.92
C ARG A 197 8.22 7.62 -7.20
N LEU A 198 7.17 8.37 -6.88
CA LEU A 198 7.16 9.83 -7.08
C LEU A 198 8.21 10.56 -6.24
N SER A 199 8.44 10.07 -5.02
CA SER A 199 9.52 10.52 -4.15
C SER A 199 10.00 9.37 -3.29
N TYR A 200 11.19 9.51 -2.70
CA TYR A 200 11.73 8.54 -1.77
C TYR A 200 10.76 8.28 -0.59
N MET A 201 10.21 9.35 -0.02
CA MET A 201 9.21 9.28 1.06
C MET A 201 7.90 8.65 0.62
N ALA A 202 7.43 8.94 -0.60
CA ALA A 202 6.23 8.30 -1.12
C ALA A 202 6.42 6.78 -1.26
N SER A 203 7.61 6.34 -1.69
CA SER A 203 7.95 4.93 -1.81
C SER A 203 7.94 4.24 -0.44
N LEU A 204 8.55 4.85 0.58
CA LEU A 204 8.56 4.33 1.95
C LEU A 204 7.15 4.29 2.56
N GLY A 205 6.35 5.34 2.34
CA GLY A 205 4.94 5.36 2.75
C GLY A 205 4.11 4.28 2.07
N TYR A 206 4.43 3.95 0.82
CA TYR A 206 3.76 2.88 0.08
C TYR A 206 4.11 1.48 0.62
N MET A 207 5.38 1.26 1.00
CA MET A 207 5.84 -0.01 1.58
C MET A 207 5.27 -0.28 2.99
N THR A 208 4.93 0.76 3.73
CA THR A 208 4.38 0.67 5.10
C THR A 208 2.85 0.76 5.16
N ARG A 209 2.19 0.81 3.99
CA ARG A 209 0.74 0.97 3.87
C ARG A 209 0.00 -0.27 4.37
N ILE A 210 -1.00 -0.07 5.23
CA ILE A 210 -1.91 -1.12 5.69
C ILE A 210 -3.28 -0.87 5.04
N THR A 211 -3.82 -1.91 4.40
CA THR A 211 -5.15 -1.86 3.78
C THR A 211 -6.13 -2.67 4.62
N PRO A 212 -7.15 -2.04 5.23
CA PRO A 212 -8.16 -2.78 5.98
C PRO A 212 -9.14 -3.50 5.04
N GLN A 213 -9.63 -4.66 5.47
CA GLN A 213 -10.62 -5.46 4.74
C GLN A 213 -12.02 -5.04 5.17
N PHE A 214 -12.58 -4.00 4.54
CA PHE A 214 -13.95 -3.58 4.77
C PHE A 214 -14.85 -3.90 3.58
N GLU A 215 -16.08 -4.35 3.85
CA GLU A 215 -17.13 -4.37 2.84
C GLU A 215 -17.44 -2.94 2.36
N LYS A 216 -17.28 -2.70 1.06
CA LYS A 216 -17.39 -1.37 0.44
C LYS A 216 -18.78 -0.74 0.59
N THR A 217 -19.81 -1.53 0.92
CA THR A 217 -21.21 -1.12 1.00
C THR A 217 -21.56 -0.44 2.32
N ARG A 218 -20.82 -0.69 3.41
CA ARG A 218 -21.13 -0.11 4.73
C ARG A 218 -20.26 1.11 5.01
N LYS A 219 -20.78 2.30 4.70
CA LYS A 219 -20.20 3.59 5.14
C LYS A 219 -20.54 3.81 6.63
N THR A 220 -19.92 3.06 7.53
CA THR A 220 -20.06 3.28 8.99
C THR A 220 -18.82 3.96 9.57
N SER A 221 -19.04 4.87 10.52
CA SER A 221 -18.01 5.71 11.18
C SER A 221 -17.13 4.96 12.17
N GLY A 222 -17.65 3.91 12.83
CA GLY A 222 -17.00 3.15 13.90
C GLY A 222 -15.54 2.74 13.62
N PRO A 223 -15.27 1.89 12.60
CA PRO A 223 -13.91 1.38 12.37
C PRO A 223 -12.95 2.41 11.73
N ARG A 224 -13.44 3.61 11.41
CA ARG A 224 -12.65 4.72 10.86
C ARG A 224 -12.35 5.79 11.92
N ALA A 225 -13.06 5.77 13.04
CA ALA A 225 -12.80 6.63 14.19
C ALA A 225 -11.60 6.10 14.98
N LEU A 226 -10.82 7.01 15.55
CA LEU A 226 -9.80 6.68 16.53
C LEU A 226 -10.50 6.04 17.75
N GLN A 227 -10.12 4.81 18.09
CA GLN A 227 -10.77 4.04 19.16
C GLN A 227 -9.87 4.03 20.41
N PRO A 228 -10.40 4.26 21.63
CA PRO A 228 -9.59 4.45 22.85
C PRO A 228 -8.61 3.33 23.18
N SER A 229 -8.83 2.08 22.74
CA SER A 229 -7.86 1.00 22.98
C SER A 229 -6.52 1.19 22.28
N GLN A 230 -6.50 1.99 21.21
CA GLN A 230 -5.26 2.43 20.57
C GLN A 230 -4.43 3.29 21.53
N CYS A 231 -5.06 3.96 22.51
CA CYS A 231 -4.38 4.69 23.58
C CYS A 231 -3.85 3.75 24.67
N PHE A 232 -4.56 2.67 25.02
CA PHE A 232 -4.06 1.67 25.97
C PHE A 232 -2.78 0.98 25.48
N SER A 233 -2.67 0.73 24.17
CA SER A 233 -1.42 0.24 23.55
C SER A 233 -0.24 1.19 23.70
N LEU A 234 -0.49 2.46 24.03
CA LEU A 234 0.54 3.45 24.32
C LEU A 234 0.90 3.56 25.79
N GLY A 235 0.26 2.77 26.66
CA GLY A 235 0.51 2.72 28.11
C GLY A 235 -0.53 3.44 28.96
N VAL A 236 -1.71 3.78 28.41
CA VAL A 236 -2.82 4.34 29.20
C VAL A 236 -3.45 3.21 30.01
N GLU A 237 -3.63 3.42 31.30
CA GLU A 237 -4.32 2.50 32.21
C GLU A 237 -5.81 2.87 32.29
N ASP A 238 -6.71 1.89 32.29
CA ASP A 238 -8.17 2.09 32.26
C ASP A 238 -8.69 2.75 33.55
N LEU A 239 -9.57 3.75 33.43
CA LEU A 239 -10.17 4.46 34.56
C LEU A 239 -10.87 3.52 35.57
N SER A 240 -11.49 2.44 35.12
CA SER A 240 -12.18 1.46 35.98
C SER A 240 -11.25 0.69 36.92
N LEU A 241 -9.94 0.70 36.63
CA LEU A 241 -8.91 0.03 37.42
C LEU A 241 -8.21 0.96 38.43
N LEU A 242 -8.60 2.24 38.50
CA LEU A 242 -7.89 3.28 39.26
C LEU A 242 -8.66 3.73 40.50
N SER A 243 -7.97 3.83 41.63
CA SER A 243 -8.50 4.45 42.85
C SER A 243 -8.35 5.98 42.81
N GLY A 244 -9.16 6.70 43.59
CA GLY A 244 -9.08 8.17 43.67
C GLY A 244 -7.71 8.70 44.11
N GLU A 245 -6.97 7.94 44.92
CA GLU A 245 -5.60 8.29 45.35
C GLU A 245 -4.59 8.15 44.20
N GLU A 246 -4.77 7.15 43.33
CA GLU A 246 -3.90 6.91 42.17
C GLU A 246 -4.10 7.91 41.02
N ILE A 247 -5.29 8.49 40.90
CA ILE A 247 -5.60 9.50 39.89
C ILE A 247 -4.85 10.80 40.18
N HIS A 248 -4.61 11.11 41.45
CA HIS A 248 -3.94 12.33 41.91
C HIS A 248 -2.47 12.14 42.30
N ALA A 249 -1.89 10.96 42.05
CA ALA A 249 -0.51 10.67 42.38
C ALA A 249 0.48 11.56 41.58
N PRO A 250 1.55 12.10 42.21
CA PRO A 250 2.55 12.90 41.51
C PRO A 250 3.25 12.08 40.41
N GLY A 251 3.47 12.70 39.24
CA GLY A 251 3.94 12.01 38.03
C GLY A 251 2.90 11.18 37.26
N SER A 252 1.62 11.25 37.62
CA SER A 252 0.50 10.61 36.91
C SER A 252 -0.35 11.65 36.18
N PHE A 253 -0.56 11.46 34.88
CA PHE A 253 -1.32 12.40 34.04
C PHE A 253 -2.62 11.77 33.57
N LEU A 254 -3.70 12.54 33.69
CA LEU A 254 -5.02 12.13 33.24
C LEU A 254 -5.14 12.29 31.72
N VAL A 255 -5.55 11.22 31.04
CA VAL A 255 -5.78 11.23 29.59
C VAL A 255 -7.27 11.41 29.34
N MET A 256 -7.63 12.52 28.71
CA MET A 256 -8.99 12.85 28.32
C MET A 256 -9.15 12.82 26.80
N PHE A 257 -10.24 12.24 26.29
CA PHE A 257 -10.59 12.22 24.88
C PHE A 257 -12.03 12.71 24.69
N ASN A 258 -12.22 13.84 23.99
CA ASN A 258 -13.52 14.50 23.79
C ASN A 258 -14.31 14.77 25.10
N GLY A 259 -13.61 15.12 26.19
CA GLY A 259 -14.22 15.37 27.49
C GLY A 259 -14.46 14.12 28.35
N LEU A 260 -14.27 12.91 27.79
CA LEU A 260 -14.29 11.66 28.55
C LEU A 260 -12.91 11.37 29.14
N ILE A 261 -12.85 11.08 30.44
CA ILE A 261 -11.63 10.61 31.10
C ILE A 261 -11.42 9.14 30.73
N LEU A 262 -10.33 8.82 30.04
CA LEU A 262 -9.99 7.45 29.65
C LEU A 262 -9.21 6.72 30.75
N GLY A 263 -8.39 7.45 31.51
CA GLY A 263 -7.59 6.92 32.61
C GLY A 263 -6.23 7.62 32.73
N LYS A 264 -5.22 6.97 33.33
CA LYS A 264 -3.94 7.62 33.68
C LYS A 264 -2.77 7.15 32.82
N HIS A 265 -1.74 7.98 32.70
CA HIS A 265 -0.51 7.67 31.97
C HIS A 265 0.71 8.32 32.65
N ARG A 266 1.77 7.54 32.89
CA ARG A 266 2.99 8.00 33.60
C ARG A 266 3.92 8.88 32.74
N GLN A 267 3.88 8.73 31.42
CA GLN A 267 4.73 9.47 30.47
C GLN A 267 3.91 10.25 29.43
N PRO A 268 3.25 11.37 29.79
CA PRO A 268 2.29 12.07 28.94
C PRO A 268 2.92 12.58 27.64
N GLN A 269 4.19 12.97 27.68
CA GLN A 269 4.89 13.47 26.50
C GLN A 269 5.17 12.36 25.48
N ARG A 270 5.50 11.15 25.96
CA ARG A 270 5.66 9.97 25.10
C ARG A 270 4.32 9.58 24.47
N PHE A 271 3.26 9.59 25.27
CA PHE A 271 1.89 9.33 24.80
C PHE A 271 1.47 10.32 23.71
N ALA A 272 1.60 11.62 23.99
CA ALA A 272 1.24 12.67 23.04
C ALA A 272 2.08 12.62 21.76
N ASN A 273 3.37 12.30 21.86
CA ASN A 273 4.24 12.13 20.71
C ASN A 273 3.85 10.91 19.87
N ASN A 274 3.45 9.81 20.50
CA ASN A 274 2.94 8.63 19.80
C ASN A 274 1.59 8.91 19.12
N MET A 275 0.68 9.64 19.78
CA MET A 275 -0.60 10.06 19.20
C MET A 275 -0.41 11.03 18.03
N ARG A 276 0.52 11.98 18.15
CA ARG A 276 0.92 12.86 17.05
C ARG A 276 1.57 12.07 15.92
N THR A 277 2.34 11.03 16.23
CA THR A 277 2.92 10.12 15.23
C THR A 277 1.84 9.33 14.51
N PHE A 278 0.82 8.85 15.21
CA PHE A 278 -0.32 8.19 14.59
C PHE A 278 -1.14 9.13 13.70
N ARG A 279 -1.36 10.38 14.12
CA ARG A 279 -1.96 11.44 13.28
C ARG A 279 -1.12 11.73 12.04
N ARG A 280 0.20 11.85 12.18
CA ARG A 280 1.13 12.07 11.07
C ARG A 280 1.22 10.87 10.12
N SER A 281 1.00 9.65 10.61
CA SER A 281 0.93 8.44 9.78
C SER A 281 -0.44 8.23 9.11
N GLY A 282 -1.38 9.17 9.26
CA GLY A 282 -2.73 9.07 8.69
C GLY A 282 -3.61 7.98 9.33
N LYS A 283 -3.19 7.43 10.48
CA LYS A 283 -3.96 6.42 11.24
C LYS A 283 -5.02 7.06 12.15
N ILE A 284 -4.87 8.36 12.42
CA ILE A 284 -5.81 9.21 13.15
C ILE A 284 -6.16 10.39 12.23
N GLY A 285 -7.41 10.84 12.26
CA GLY A 285 -7.86 12.01 11.49
C GLY A 285 -6.99 13.25 11.74
N GLU A 286 -6.68 13.98 10.67
CA GLU A 286 -5.80 15.16 10.71
C GLU A 286 -6.29 16.28 11.64
N PHE A 287 -7.61 16.35 11.86
CA PHE A 287 -8.26 17.33 12.73
C PHE A 287 -8.24 16.97 14.24
N VAL A 288 -7.74 15.79 14.62
CA VAL A 288 -7.69 15.39 16.03
C VAL A 288 -6.61 16.19 16.75
N SER A 289 -7.02 17.06 17.68
CA SER A 289 -6.11 17.87 18.51
C SER A 289 -5.50 17.03 19.66
N VAL A 290 -4.20 17.20 19.91
CA VAL A 290 -3.47 16.49 20.97
C VAL A 290 -2.66 17.50 21.78
N PHE A 291 -3.13 17.78 23.00
CA PHE A 291 -2.56 18.76 23.91
C PHE A 291 -2.12 18.09 25.22
N VAL A 292 -0.96 18.51 25.75
CA VAL A 292 -0.46 18.09 27.06
C VAL A 292 -0.46 19.32 27.94
N ASN A 293 -1.14 19.25 29.09
CA ASN A 293 -1.15 20.32 30.06
C ASN A 293 -0.04 20.07 31.08
N GLU A 294 1.06 20.81 30.96
CA GLU A 294 2.25 20.65 31.80
C GLU A 294 2.14 21.40 33.14
N LYS A 295 1.05 22.15 33.40
CA LYS A 295 0.86 22.91 34.65
C LYS A 295 0.49 22.05 35.87
N GLN A 296 0.59 20.73 35.79
CA GLN A 296 0.24 19.82 36.89
C GLN A 296 1.43 19.16 37.59
N ASP A 297 2.68 19.25 37.10
CA ASP A 297 3.84 18.83 37.91
C ASP A 297 5.16 19.47 37.44
N GLY A 298 6.03 19.77 38.41
CA GLY A 298 7.10 20.78 38.32
C GLY A 298 8.38 20.45 37.54
N ILE A 299 9.08 21.56 37.24
CA ILE A 299 10.45 21.85 36.75
C ILE A 299 11.46 20.69 36.66
N ARG A 300 12.09 20.48 35.47
CA ARG A 300 13.50 20.03 35.29
C ARG A 300 14.14 20.52 33.97
N SER A 301 15.48 20.59 33.95
CA SER A 301 16.35 21.23 32.95
C SER A 301 17.07 20.27 31.98
N PHE A 302 17.78 20.86 31.01
CA PHE A 302 18.35 20.27 29.80
C PHE A 302 19.55 19.30 30.00
N ASP A 303 20.20 19.29 31.16
CA ASP A 303 21.45 18.53 31.40
C ASP A 303 21.25 17.02 31.67
N ASP A 304 20.02 16.57 31.95
CA ASP A 304 19.74 15.15 32.22
C ASP A 304 19.71 14.29 30.93
N PHE A 305 19.71 14.90 29.75
CA PHE A 305 19.62 14.20 28.45
C PHE A 305 20.95 13.76 27.85
N LEU A 306 22.09 14.20 28.41
CA LEU A 306 23.42 14.00 27.82
C LEU A 306 24.20 12.81 28.39
N ARG A 307 23.72 12.13 29.44
CA ARG A 307 24.52 11.08 30.13
C ARG A 307 24.37 9.65 29.60
N ASP A 308 23.29 9.29 28.90
CA ASP A 308 23.01 7.87 28.60
C ASP A 308 23.36 7.47 27.15
N GLY A 309 24.48 7.99 26.65
CA GLY A 309 25.01 7.65 25.33
C GLY A 309 25.23 6.15 25.14
N LEU A 310 24.49 5.54 24.20
CA LEU A 310 24.70 4.17 23.74
C LEU A 310 24.42 4.01 22.24
N ILE A 311 25.50 3.67 21.53
CA ILE A 311 25.65 2.82 20.32
C ILE A 311 26.01 3.51 18.99
N GLU A 312 27.13 2.98 18.46
CA GLU A 312 27.86 3.26 17.23
C GLU A 312 27.14 2.80 15.95
N TYR A 313 27.51 3.47 14.86
CA TYR A 313 27.00 3.27 13.51
C TYR A 313 27.81 2.22 12.76
N LEU A 314 27.11 1.31 12.06
CA LEU A 314 27.67 0.57 10.94
C LEU A 314 27.16 1.24 9.64
N ASP A 315 28.09 1.82 8.89
CA ASP A 315 27.87 2.48 7.61
C ASP A 315 27.71 1.43 6.50
N VAL A 316 26.72 1.64 5.62
CA VAL A 316 26.72 1.13 4.25
C VAL A 316 26.06 2.21 3.37
N ASN A 317 26.88 3.13 2.87
CA ASN A 317 26.49 4.03 1.79
C ASN A 317 26.83 3.39 0.44
N GLU A 318 25.82 3.14 -0.40
CA GLU A 318 25.96 3.20 -1.87
C GLU A 318 24.61 3.07 -2.60
N GLU A 319 23.79 4.13 -2.72
CA GLU A 319 22.59 4.07 -3.59
C GLU A 319 22.18 5.40 -4.29
N ASN A 320 23.10 6.34 -4.54
CA ASN A 320 22.74 7.56 -5.29
C ASN A 320 22.92 7.45 -6.82
N ASN A 321 23.57 6.40 -7.34
CA ASN A 321 23.82 6.27 -8.79
C ASN A 321 22.77 5.43 -9.54
N ALA A 322 21.89 4.68 -8.84
CA ALA A 322 21.00 3.72 -9.49
C ALA A 322 19.82 4.36 -10.26
N LEU A 323 19.34 5.55 -9.86
CA LEU A 323 18.17 6.18 -10.50
C LEU A 323 18.45 6.62 -11.94
N LEU A 324 19.67 7.10 -12.23
CA LEU A 324 20.06 7.55 -13.55
C LEU A 324 20.15 6.42 -14.57
N PHE A 325 20.36 5.17 -14.14
CA PHE A 325 20.44 4.03 -15.06
C PHE A 325 19.09 3.31 -15.26
N ARG A 326 18.09 3.59 -14.44
CA ARG A 326 16.77 2.95 -14.53
C ARG A 326 15.93 3.48 -15.69
N ALA A 327 15.07 2.59 -16.20
CA ALA A 327 14.15 2.85 -17.32
C ALA A 327 12.68 2.82 -16.84
N ASP A 328 12.30 3.82 -16.06
CA ASP A 328 10.93 3.98 -15.55
C ASP A 328 10.00 4.61 -16.59
N SER A 329 8.69 4.37 -16.47
CA SER A 329 7.71 4.92 -17.42
C SER A 329 7.67 6.45 -17.39
N LEU A 330 7.73 7.03 -16.20
CA LEU A 330 7.75 8.47 -15.97
C LEU A 330 8.53 8.74 -14.68
N LEU A 331 9.45 9.70 -14.74
CA LEU A 331 10.26 10.13 -13.61
C LEU A 331 10.38 11.65 -13.63
N TYR A 332 10.18 12.28 -12.48
CA TYR A 332 10.40 13.71 -12.28
C TYR A 332 11.59 13.90 -11.34
N LEU A 333 12.59 14.64 -11.80
CA LEU A 333 13.78 14.97 -11.02
C LEU A 333 13.87 16.48 -10.86
N LEU A 334 14.05 16.96 -9.64
CA LEU A 334 14.30 18.38 -9.39
C LEU A 334 15.75 18.70 -9.78
N VAL A 335 15.97 19.78 -10.54
CA VAL A 335 17.32 20.10 -11.04
C VAL A 335 18.27 20.46 -9.89
N TYR A 336 17.80 21.24 -8.93
CA TYR A 336 18.58 21.67 -7.77
C TYR A 336 17.88 21.27 -6.48
N ALA A 337 17.82 19.97 -6.19
CA ALA A 337 17.30 19.51 -4.90
C ALA A 337 18.16 20.02 -3.74
N GLN A 338 17.53 20.54 -2.69
CA GLN A 338 18.23 21.10 -1.53
C GLN A 338 17.88 20.33 -0.26
N ARG A 339 18.86 20.28 0.66
CA ARG A 339 18.62 19.84 2.03
C ARG A 339 17.67 20.82 2.73
N PRO A 340 16.71 20.34 3.53
CA PRO A 340 15.82 21.24 4.28
C PRO A 340 16.62 21.98 5.34
N LEU A 341 16.39 23.29 5.50
CA LEU A 341 17.07 24.09 6.54
C LEU A 341 16.79 23.57 7.96
N LEU A 342 15.54 23.17 8.22
CA LEU A 342 15.12 22.59 9.49
C LEU A 342 14.94 21.07 9.30
N THR A 343 15.84 20.29 9.89
CA THR A 343 15.76 18.82 9.91
C THR A 343 15.33 18.32 11.28
N THR A 344 14.49 17.29 11.29
CA THR A 344 14.18 16.51 12.49
C THR A 344 15.07 15.27 12.52
N LYS A 345 15.40 14.73 13.70
CA LYS A 345 16.17 13.47 13.82
C LYS A 345 15.60 12.31 12.97
N THR A 346 14.28 12.25 12.80
CA THR A 346 13.63 11.25 11.93
C THR A 346 14.01 11.39 10.44
N ILE A 347 14.25 12.61 9.95
CA ILE A 347 14.66 12.86 8.56
C ILE A 347 16.05 12.29 8.31
N GLU A 348 16.95 12.42 9.29
CA GLU A 348 18.31 11.91 9.24
C GLU A 348 18.33 10.37 9.34
N LEU A 349 17.53 9.79 10.23
CA LEU A 349 17.41 8.32 10.36
C LEU A 349 16.86 7.67 9.09
N VAL A 350 15.98 8.36 8.36
CA VAL A 350 15.42 7.87 7.10
C VAL A 350 16.32 8.24 5.91
N GLY A 351 17.38 9.04 6.09
CA GLY A 351 18.30 9.45 5.03
C GLY A 351 17.70 10.45 4.02
N TYR A 352 16.68 11.20 4.42
CA TYR A 352 16.00 12.16 3.53
C TYR A 352 16.72 13.49 3.39
N ASP A 353 17.64 13.79 4.30
CA ASP A 353 18.58 14.88 4.15
C ASP A 353 19.56 14.65 2.98
N LYS A 354 19.89 13.38 2.68
CA LYS A 354 20.71 12.98 1.52
C LYS A 354 19.94 13.06 0.19
N LEU A 355 18.62 12.86 0.22
CA LEU A 355 17.73 12.87 -0.95
C LEU A 355 16.59 13.89 -0.75
N GLY A 356 16.95 15.18 -0.70
CA GLY A 356 15.99 16.27 -0.57
C GLY A 356 14.95 16.24 -1.69
N ALA A 357 13.66 16.35 -1.35
CA ALA A 357 12.58 16.38 -2.35
C ALA A 357 12.01 17.78 -2.60
N GLY A 358 12.77 18.83 -2.27
CA GLY A 358 12.32 20.22 -2.42
C GLY A 358 13.49 21.20 -2.52
N GLN A 359 13.13 22.48 -2.57
CA GLN A 359 14.04 23.61 -2.57
C GLN A 359 13.67 24.54 -1.41
N ASN A 360 14.67 25.13 -0.76
CA ASN A 360 14.42 26.22 0.17
C ASN A 360 14.08 27.46 -0.65
N ALA A 361 13.08 28.20 -0.20
CA ALA A 361 12.57 29.39 -0.89
C ALA A 361 12.47 30.53 0.11
N THR A 362 12.79 31.75 -0.34
CA THR A 362 12.49 32.96 0.41
C THR A 362 11.04 33.33 0.15
N VAL A 363 10.22 33.31 1.21
CA VAL A 363 8.78 33.56 1.11
C VAL A 363 8.44 34.87 1.79
N ALA A 364 7.76 35.77 1.07
CA ALA A 364 7.14 36.96 1.67
C ALA A 364 5.65 36.71 1.91
N VAL A 365 5.17 37.05 3.10
CA VAL A 365 3.75 36.92 3.47
C VAL A 365 3.14 38.32 3.45
N MET A 366 2.47 38.68 2.37
CA MET A 366 1.85 39.98 2.17
C MET A 366 0.80 39.92 1.05
N SER A 367 -0.12 40.87 1.04
CA SER A 367 -1.06 41.02 -0.07
C SER A 367 -0.37 41.72 -1.25
N TYR A 368 -0.47 41.16 -2.45
CA TYR A 368 0.20 41.70 -3.63
C TYR A 368 -0.66 41.59 -4.90
N SER A 369 -1.03 42.75 -5.47
CA SER A 369 -1.69 42.91 -6.78
C SER A 369 -3.02 42.17 -7.03
N GLY A 370 -3.61 41.50 -6.04
CA GLY A 370 -4.90 40.82 -6.16
C GLY A 370 -4.88 39.54 -7.00
N TYR A 371 -3.72 39.13 -7.51
CA TYR A 371 -3.50 37.83 -8.15
C TYR A 371 -3.08 36.73 -7.14
N ASP A 372 -3.10 37.07 -5.86
CA ASP A 372 -2.78 36.26 -4.69
C ASP A 372 -4.04 35.90 -3.88
N ILE A 373 -5.23 35.96 -4.49
CA ILE A 373 -6.50 35.64 -3.81
C ILE A 373 -6.56 34.14 -3.49
N GLU A 374 -7.11 33.80 -2.30
CA GLU A 374 -7.20 32.44 -1.77
C GLU A 374 -5.83 31.77 -1.56
N ASP A 375 -5.58 30.68 -2.30
CA ASP A 375 -4.39 29.83 -2.22
C ASP A 375 -3.40 30.13 -3.37
N ALA A 376 -3.60 31.22 -4.12
CA ALA A 376 -2.71 31.59 -5.21
C ALA A 376 -1.36 32.09 -4.68
N ILE A 377 -0.28 31.70 -5.35
CA ILE A 377 1.08 32.17 -5.08
C ILE A 377 1.60 32.99 -6.25
N VAL A 378 2.31 34.07 -5.94
CA VAL A 378 2.96 34.94 -6.93
C VAL A 378 4.44 34.59 -6.96
N MET A 379 5.00 34.31 -8.14
CA MET A 379 6.39 33.87 -8.29
C MET A 379 7.28 34.94 -8.92
N ASN A 380 8.52 35.02 -8.45
CA ASN A 380 9.55 35.87 -9.02
C ASN A 380 10.13 35.23 -10.30
N LYS A 381 9.94 35.90 -11.44
CA LYS A 381 10.42 35.42 -12.74
C LYS A 381 11.93 35.22 -12.77
N SER A 382 12.70 36.11 -12.14
CA SER A 382 14.16 35.99 -12.09
C SER A 382 14.61 34.77 -11.30
N SER A 383 13.90 34.40 -10.23
CA SER A 383 14.16 33.15 -9.48
C SER A 383 13.91 31.92 -10.36
N LEU A 384 12.81 31.91 -11.13
CA LEU A 384 12.51 30.84 -12.10
C LEU A 384 13.54 30.76 -13.23
N ASP A 385 14.02 31.90 -13.72
CA ASP A 385 15.04 31.99 -14.77
C ASP A 385 16.38 31.42 -14.27
N ARG A 386 16.73 31.66 -13.01
CA ARG A 386 17.90 31.07 -12.31
C ARG A 386 17.75 29.57 -12.00
N GLY A 387 16.55 29.00 -12.16
CA GLY A 387 16.31 27.56 -12.03
C GLY A 387 15.51 27.13 -10.80
N PHE A 388 14.88 28.07 -10.07
CA PHE A 388 13.93 27.74 -9.01
C PHE A 388 12.77 26.91 -9.57
N GLY A 389 12.45 25.81 -8.89
CA GLY A 389 11.38 24.87 -9.24
C GLY A 389 11.57 24.09 -10.54
N ARG A 390 12.71 24.22 -11.24
CA ARG A 390 12.94 23.54 -12.52
C ARG A 390 13.02 22.03 -12.34
N CYS A 391 12.28 21.27 -13.12
CA CYS A 391 12.28 19.81 -13.07
C CYS A 391 12.60 19.17 -14.43
N ILE A 392 13.23 18.02 -14.41
CA ILE A 392 13.48 17.17 -15.57
C ILE A 392 12.43 16.07 -15.54
N ALA A 393 11.57 16.04 -16.55
CA ALA A 393 10.65 14.96 -16.81
C ALA A 393 11.30 13.96 -17.77
N MET A 394 11.56 12.75 -17.31
CA MET A 394 12.04 11.64 -18.13
C MET A 394 10.89 10.68 -18.38
N LYS A 395 10.64 10.36 -19.64
CA LYS A 395 9.56 9.45 -20.04
C LYS A 395 10.11 8.35 -20.95
N LYS A 396 9.74 7.11 -20.65
CA LYS A 396 10.11 5.95 -21.46
C LYS A 396 9.07 5.71 -22.54
N TYR A 397 9.57 5.49 -23.75
CA TYR A 397 8.82 5.04 -24.91
C TYR A 397 9.36 3.68 -25.33
N THR A 398 8.51 2.67 -25.39
CA THR A 398 8.90 1.30 -25.72
C THR A 398 8.29 0.90 -27.06
N VAL A 399 9.09 0.29 -27.92
CA VAL A 399 8.66 -0.31 -29.19
C VAL A 399 9.17 -1.74 -29.21
N THR A 400 8.27 -2.69 -29.40
CA THR A 400 8.62 -4.11 -29.51
C THR A 400 8.46 -4.54 -30.96
N SER A 401 9.43 -5.32 -31.45
CA SER A 401 9.38 -5.99 -32.74
C SER A 401 8.62 -7.30 -32.58
N GLU A 402 7.46 -7.42 -33.22
CA GLU A 402 6.67 -8.65 -33.17
C GLU A 402 7.22 -9.73 -34.12
N LYS A 403 7.15 -10.99 -33.70
CA LYS A 403 7.40 -12.16 -34.55
C LYS A 403 6.07 -12.89 -34.75
N TYR A 404 5.67 -13.10 -35.99
CA TYR A 404 4.33 -13.60 -36.35
C TYR A 404 4.30 -15.10 -36.68
N GLY A 405 5.47 -15.74 -36.81
CA GLY A 405 5.62 -17.15 -37.21
C GLY A 405 6.45 -17.28 -38.50
N ASP A 406 7.01 -18.47 -38.77
CA ASP A 406 7.69 -18.82 -40.02
C ASP A 406 8.79 -17.84 -40.51
N GLY A 407 9.52 -17.21 -39.57
CA GLY A 407 10.56 -16.22 -39.87
C GLY A 407 10.03 -14.83 -40.23
N ILE A 408 8.72 -14.63 -40.22
CA ILE A 408 8.07 -13.33 -40.45
C ILE A 408 8.17 -12.50 -39.16
N SER A 409 8.81 -11.33 -39.27
CA SER A 409 8.97 -10.41 -38.14
C SER A 409 8.85 -8.96 -38.58
N ASP A 410 8.48 -8.10 -37.63
CA ASP A 410 8.65 -6.66 -37.77
C ASP A 410 10.13 -6.34 -38.01
N ARG A 411 10.40 -5.38 -38.89
CA ARG A 411 11.77 -4.90 -39.16
C ARG A 411 11.88 -3.40 -38.91
N ILE A 412 13.09 -2.97 -38.54
CA ILE A 412 13.42 -1.56 -38.41
C ILE A 412 14.09 -1.13 -39.70
N ALA A 413 13.53 -0.12 -40.36
CA ALA A 413 13.98 0.34 -41.66
C ALA A 413 14.84 1.59 -41.52
N LYS A 414 15.89 1.67 -42.34
CA LYS A 414 16.74 2.86 -42.43
C LYS A 414 15.92 4.08 -42.92
N PRO A 415 16.25 5.30 -42.47
CA PRO A 415 15.60 6.50 -42.98
C PRO A 415 15.91 6.68 -44.48
N GLN A 416 14.87 6.96 -45.27
CA GLN A 416 15.01 7.13 -46.72
C GLN A 416 15.52 8.54 -47.06
N ARG A 417 16.57 8.60 -47.89
CA ARG A 417 17.18 9.84 -48.39
C ARG A 417 17.11 9.88 -49.92
N ASP A 418 16.92 11.08 -50.46
CA ASP A 418 16.97 11.33 -51.91
C ASP A 418 18.41 11.26 -52.43
N ARG A 419 18.59 11.33 -53.76
CA ARG A 419 19.91 11.28 -54.43
C ARG A 419 20.89 12.35 -53.95
N ASP A 420 20.36 13.48 -53.45
CA ASP A 420 21.13 14.59 -52.89
C ASP A 420 21.40 14.45 -51.37
N GLY A 421 21.04 13.31 -50.77
CA GLY A 421 21.26 13.01 -49.34
C GLY A 421 20.24 13.63 -48.38
N VAL A 422 19.26 14.38 -48.90
CA VAL A 422 18.16 15.00 -48.15
C VAL A 422 17.14 13.94 -47.75
N LEU A 423 16.65 14.01 -46.50
CA LEU A 423 15.61 13.09 -46.01
C LEU A 423 14.30 13.28 -46.79
N ILE A 424 13.74 12.17 -47.30
CA ILE A 424 12.45 12.17 -48.03
C ILE A 424 11.31 12.58 -47.08
N LYS A 425 11.36 12.13 -45.82
CA LYS A 425 10.40 12.51 -44.78
C LYS A 425 11.10 13.34 -43.71
N GLN A 426 10.71 14.62 -43.57
CA GLN A 426 11.35 15.56 -42.64
C GLN A 426 11.21 15.15 -41.16
N ASN A 427 10.16 14.39 -40.81
CA ASN A 427 9.95 13.86 -39.47
C ASN A 427 10.86 12.67 -39.10
N MET A 428 11.79 12.27 -39.99
CA MET A 428 12.83 11.26 -39.72
C MET A 428 14.18 11.86 -39.30
N ARG A 429 14.25 13.18 -39.09
CA ARG A 429 15.52 13.90 -38.79
C ARG A 429 16.28 13.42 -37.56
N ALA A 430 15.59 12.84 -36.59
CA ALA A 430 16.19 12.41 -35.32
C ALA A 430 16.72 10.95 -35.39
N LEU A 431 16.43 10.24 -36.48
CA LEU A 431 16.83 8.84 -36.67
C LEU A 431 18.28 8.74 -37.15
N ASP A 432 18.96 7.73 -36.63
CA ASP A 432 20.26 7.29 -37.12
C ASP A 432 20.11 6.34 -38.32
N GLU A 433 21.23 5.91 -38.91
CA GLU A 433 21.24 4.95 -40.03
C GLU A 433 20.58 3.61 -39.69
N ASP A 434 20.54 3.25 -38.42
CA ASP A 434 19.92 2.00 -37.93
C ASP A 434 18.39 2.08 -37.81
N GLY A 435 17.79 3.26 -38.06
CA GLY A 435 16.33 3.43 -38.08
C GLY A 435 15.67 3.68 -36.72
N PHE A 436 16.45 3.96 -35.68
CA PHE A 436 15.97 4.49 -34.40
C PHE A 436 16.78 5.73 -33.99
N VAL A 437 16.30 6.49 -33.01
CA VAL A 437 16.93 7.74 -32.57
C VAL A 437 18.29 7.53 -31.91
N ALA A 438 19.21 8.48 -32.12
CA ALA A 438 20.47 8.52 -31.39
C ALA A 438 20.34 9.30 -30.06
N PRO A 439 20.99 8.86 -28.97
CA PRO A 439 21.11 9.65 -27.75
C PRO A 439 21.70 11.04 -28.01
N GLY A 440 21.20 12.06 -27.31
CA GLY A 440 21.60 13.46 -27.47
C GLY A 440 20.87 14.22 -28.57
N GLN A 441 20.14 13.56 -29.46
CA GLN A 441 19.38 14.23 -30.52
C GLN A 441 18.16 14.97 -29.98
N ILE A 442 17.86 16.12 -30.59
CA ILE A 442 16.64 16.87 -30.33
C ILE A 442 15.49 16.19 -31.08
N ILE A 443 14.43 15.86 -30.36
CA ILE A 443 13.20 15.31 -30.93
C ILE A 443 12.07 16.32 -30.73
N ARG A 444 11.30 16.58 -31.78
CA ARG A 444 10.13 17.48 -31.71
C ARG A 444 8.85 16.69 -31.86
N ASN A 445 7.74 17.34 -31.53
CA ASN A 445 6.43 16.74 -31.71
C ASN A 445 6.25 16.25 -33.16
N HIS A 446 5.65 15.06 -33.30
CA HIS A 446 5.45 14.34 -34.57
C HIS A 446 6.71 13.75 -35.25
N ASP A 447 7.90 13.88 -34.65
CA ASP A 447 9.09 13.17 -35.15
C ASP A 447 8.99 11.66 -34.88
N ILE A 448 9.58 10.87 -35.78
CA ILE A 448 9.65 9.41 -35.66
C ILE A 448 10.85 9.07 -34.78
N TYR A 449 10.62 8.27 -33.73
CA TYR A 449 11.70 7.82 -32.85
C TYR A 449 12.16 6.38 -33.12
N VAL A 450 11.31 5.56 -33.74
CA VAL A 450 11.67 4.24 -34.30
C VAL A 450 10.93 4.06 -35.61
N ASN A 451 11.66 3.88 -36.71
CA ASN A 451 11.09 3.62 -38.03
C ASN A 451 10.81 2.12 -38.21
N LYS A 452 9.68 1.68 -37.68
CA LYS A 452 9.23 0.29 -37.77
C LYS A 452 8.41 0.05 -39.03
N GLN A 453 8.59 -1.12 -39.63
CA GLN A 453 7.77 -1.65 -40.71
C GLN A 453 7.20 -3.02 -40.30
N THR A 454 5.91 -3.20 -40.56
CA THR A 454 5.17 -4.42 -40.23
C THR A 454 4.76 -5.14 -41.51
N PRO A 455 4.86 -6.47 -41.57
CA PRO A 455 4.43 -7.24 -42.74
C PRO A 455 2.92 -7.09 -42.97
N LYS A 456 2.51 -6.98 -44.24
CA LYS A 456 1.09 -6.89 -44.65
C LYS A 456 0.37 -8.23 -44.56
N VAL A 457 1.10 -9.33 -44.75
CA VAL A 457 0.59 -10.70 -44.73
C VAL A 457 1.37 -11.49 -43.69
N THR A 458 0.67 -12.06 -42.71
CA THR A 458 1.27 -12.82 -41.61
C THR A 458 1.18 -14.34 -41.78
N ASN A 459 0.40 -14.82 -42.75
CA ASN A 459 0.24 -16.25 -43.05
C ASN A 459 0.67 -16.50 -44.51
N ARG A 460 1.88 -17.01 -44.74
CA ARG A 460 2.39 -17.37 -46.08
C ARG A 460 3.01 -18.76 -46.08
N THR A 461 3.06 -19.37 -47.26
CA THR A 461 3.69 -20.67 -47.51
C THR A 461 5.20 -20.61 -47.19
N PRO A 462 5.78 -21.60 -46.48
CA PRO A 462 7.17 -21.57 -46.05
C PRO A 462 8.16 -21.44 -47.21
N GLY A 463 9.19 -20.59 -47.07
CA GLY A 463 10.39 -20.60 -47.93
C GLY A 463 10.56 -19.45 -48.94
N THR A 464 9.63 -18.50 -49.05
CA THR A 464 9.83 -17.29 -49.89
C THR A 464 10.33 -16.11 -49.07
N ALA A 465 11.48 -15.53 -49.45
CA ALA A 465 12.00 -14.33 -48.82
C ALA A 465 11.06 -13.13 -49.04
N LEU A 466 10.72 -12.41 -47.97
CA LEU A 466 9.86 -11.22 -48.04
C LEU A 466 10.58 -10.10 -48.78
N THR A 467 9.87 -9.41 -49.67
CA THR A 467 10.37 -8.23 -50.38
C THR A 467 9.84 -6.94 -49.74
N ASP A 468 10.44 -5.79 -50.06
CA ASP A 468 10.02 -4.49 -49.51
C ASP A 468 8.54 -4.16 -49.76
N ARG A 469 7.93 -4.72 -50.82
CA ARG A 469 6.51 -4.54 -51.15
C ARG A 469 5.56 -5.20 -50.15
N ASP A 470 6.04 -6.24 -49.47
CA ASP A 470 5.29 -7.04 -48.50
C ASP A 470 5.20 -6.35 -47.12
N TYR A 471 5.94 -5.26 -46.91
CA TYR A 471 5.92 -4.48 -45.67
C TYR A 471 5.07 -3.21 -45.81
N ARG A 472 4.47 -2.77 -44.70
CA ARG A 472 3.84 -1.45 -44.54
C ARG A 472 4.55 -0.66 -43.46
N ASP A 473 4.63 0.66 -43.64
CA ASP A 473 5.16 1.57 -42.62
C ASP A 473 4.28 1.55 -41.36
N SER A 474 4.90 1.31 -40.20
CA SER A 474 4.28 1.33 -38.88
C SER A 474 5.15 2.11 -37.87
N PRO A 475 5.61 3.33 -38.19
CA PRO A 475 6.60 4.06 -37.40
C PRO A 475 6.06 4.44 -36.03
N ALA A 476 6.96 4.46 -35.06
CA ALA A 476 6.66 4.96 -33.73
C ALA A 476 6.89 6.48 -33.70
N VAL A 477 5.80 7.23 -33.55
CA VAL A 477 5.79 8.70 -33.61
C VAL A 477 5.79 9.28 -32.20
N TYR A 478 6.66 10.23 -31.96
CA TYR A 478 6.73 10.98 -30.71
C TYR A 478 5.57 11.98 -30.62
N LYS A 479 4.80 11.87 -29.54
CA LYS A 479 3.72 12.79 -29.19
C LYS A 479 4.16 13.59 -27.97
N GLY A 480 4.73 14.76 -28.25
CA GLY A 480 5.22 15.71 -27.25
C GLY A 480 4.32 16.95 -27.17
N VAL A 481 4.71 17.90 -26.32
CA VAL A 481 4.10 19.24 -26.29
C VAL A 481 4.78 20.11 -27.35
N ASP A 482 4.00 20.92 -28.06
CA ASP A 482 4.53 21.83 -29.08
C ASP A 482 5.34 22.96 -28.44
N GLY A 483 6.45 23.35 -29.08
CA GLY A 483 7.31 24.44 -28.63
C GLY A 483 8.36 24.08 -27.57
N GLU A 484 8.23 22.93 -26.92
CA GLU A 484 9.20 22.46 -25.91
C GLU A 484 10.37 21.72 -26.58
N THR A 485 11.61 22.03 -26.15
CA THR A 485 12.80 21.31 -26.63
C THR A 485 12.96 20.02 -25.83
N THR A 486 12.73 18.88 -26.48
CA THR A 486 12.92 17.57 -25.87
C THR A 486 14.12 16.86 -26.47
N VAL A 487 14.84 16.11 -25.63
CA VAL A 487 16.11 15.46 -26.01
C VAL A 487 16.03 13.98 -25.70
N VAL A 488 16.55 13.16 -26.60
CA VAL A 488 16.72 11.73 -26.37
C VAL A 488 17.85 11.54 -25.35
N ASP A 489 17.53 11.04 -24.16
CA ASP A 489 18.50 10.82 -23.10
C ASP A 489 19.27 9.53 -23.36
N ARG A 490 18.54 8.41 -23.54
CA ARG A 490 19.10 7.07 -23.67
C ARG A 490 18.26 6.19 -24.58
N VAL A 491 18.92 5.26 -25.25
CA VAL A 491 18.26 4.20 -26.03
C VAL A 491 18.81 2.87 -25.56
N MET A 492 17.91 1.95 -25.21
CA MET A 492 18.24 0.62 -24.74
C MET A 492 17.64 -0.41 -25.68
N LEU A 493 18.49 -1.31 -26.18
CA LEU A 493 18.08 -2.46 -26.95
C LEU A 493 18.03 -3.66 -26.00
N CYS A 494 16.88 -4.31 -25.88
CA CYS A 494 16.69 -5.49 -25.05
C CYS A 494 16.17 -6.63 -25.93
N SER A 495 16.70 -7.83 -25.75
CA SER A 495 16.08 -9.05 -26.30
C SER A 495 15.41 -9.81 -25.18
N ASP A 496 14.20 -10.30 -25.41
CA ASP A 496 13.52 -11.23 -24.52
C ASP A 496 14.02 -12.68 -24.73
N THR A 497 13.61 -13.62 -23.88
CA THR A 497 13.95 -15.06 -24.01
C THR A 497 13.51 -15.68 -25.35
N ASN A 498 12.55 -15.07 -26.03
CA ASN A 498 12.07 -15.46 -27.37
C ASN A 498 12.79 -14.73 -28.53
N ASP A 499 13.97 -14.16 -28.26
CA ASP A 499 14.73 -13.30 -29.18
C ASP A 499 13.91 -12.12 -29.73
N LYS A 500 12.98 -11.61 -28.92
CA LYS A 500 12.09 -10.52 -29.30
C LYS A 500 12.77 -9.19 -28.99
N LEU A 501 13.19 -8.48 -30.04
CA LEU A 501 13.83 -7.17 -29.89
C LEU A 501 12.84 -6.13 -29.36
N THR A 502 13.22 -5.47 -28.27
CA THR A 502 12.49 -4.38 -27.63
C THR A 502 13.41 -3.16 -27.54
N ILE A 503 13.01 -2.06 -28.17
CA ILE A 503 13.70 -0.78 -28.13
C ILE A 503 13.02 0.11 -27.10
N LYS A 504 13.78 0.60 -26.12
CA LYS A 504 13.31 1.53 -25.09
C LYS A 504 14.06 2.84 -25.24
N CYS A 505 13.35 3.90 -25.59
CA CYS A 505 13.91 5.25 -25.67
C CYS A 505 13.46 6.05 -24.45
N ILE A 506 14.41 6.59 -23.69
CA ILE A 506 14.16 7.57 -22.62
C ILE A 506 14.31 8.94 -23.23
N ILE A 507 13.22 9.71 -23.22
CA ILE A 507 13.19 11.09 -23.72
C ILE A 507 13.03 11.99 -22.50
N ARG A 508 13.90 12.99 -22.38
CA ARG A 508 13.87 13.96 -21.30
C ARG A 508 13.39 15.32 -21.80
N HIS A 509 12.62 15.98 -20.95
CA HIS A 509 12.15 17.33 -21.13
C HIS A 509 12.41 18.14 -19.85
N THR A 510 12.92 19.37 -19.99
CA THR A 510 13.18 20.25 -18.85
C THR A 510 12.00 21.21 -18.68
N ARG A 511 11.18 21.00 -17.65
CA ARG A 511 10.02 21.84 -17.35
C ARG A 511 10.41 22.98 -16.42
N ARG A 512 10.08 24.20 -16.82
CA ARG A 512 10.09 25.38 -15.96
C ARG A 512 8.71 25.50 -15.29
N PRO A 513 8.62 26.00 -14.05
CA PRO A 513 7.33 26.32 -13.45
C PRO A 513 6.54 27.31 -14.31
N GLU A 514 5.26 27.02 -14.50
CA GLU A 514 4.31 27.84 -15.26
C GLU A 514 3.11 28.22 -14.40
N VAL A 515 2.33 29.20 -14.90
CA VAL A 515 1.05 29.56 -14.27
C VAL A 515 0.13 28.33 -14.27
N GLY A 516 -0.47 28.04 -13.11
CA GLY A 516 -1.28 26.85 -12.89
C GLY A 516 -0.53 25.67 -12.25
N ASP A 517 0.80 25.70 -12.18
CA ASP A 517 1.56 24.67 -11.47
C ASP A 517 1.33 24.73 -9.95
N LYS A 518 1.39 23.56 -9.31
CA LYS A 518 1.05 23.40 -7.90
C LYS A 518 2.30 23.25 -7.04
N PHE A 519 2.33 24.02 -5.97
CA PHE A 519 3.39 24.00 -4.96
C PHE A 519 2.76 23.77 -3.58
N SER A 520 3.53 23.24 -2.64
CA SER A 520 3.04 23.04 -1.28
C SER A 520 4.17 23.19 -0.29
N SER A 521 3.86 23.82 0.85
CA SER A 521 4.72 23.71 2.03
C SER A 521 4.59 22.32 2.65
N ARG A 522 5.47 21.99 3.60
CA ARG A 522 5.40 20.72 4.35
C ARG A 522 4.22 20.63 5.32
N HIS A 523 3.52 21.74 5.54
CA HIS A 523 2.43 21.83 6.50
C HIS A 523 1.04 21.72 5.84
N GLY A 524 0.99 21.24 4.59
CA GLY A 524 -0.27 21.00 3.87
C GLY A 524 -0.87 22.25 3.22
N GLN A 525 -0.17 23.38 3.25
CA GLN A 525 -0.56 24.58 2.52
C GLN A 525 -0.22 24.40 1.04
N LYS A 526 -1.25 24.09 0.25
CA LYS A 526 -1.15 23.95 -1.20
C LYS A 526 -1.41 25.32 -1.81
N GLY A 527 -0.60 25.67 -2.80
CA GLY A 527 -0.82 26.88 -3.59
C GLY A 527 -0.62 26.62 -5.07
N VAL A 528 -1.32 27.41 -5.88
CA VAL A 528 -1.23 27.37 -7.35
C VAL A 528 -0.51 28.62 -7.81
N CYS A 529 0.46 28.48 -8.70
CA CYS A 529 1.12 29.63 -9.32
C CYS A 529 0.07 30.47 -10.07
N GLY A 530 -0.31 31.61 -9.50
CA GLY A 530 -1.34 32.49 -10.05
C GLY A 530 -0.78 33.44 -11.10
N THR A 531 0.39 34.03 -10.83
CA THR A 531 1.09 34.89 -11.78
C THR A 531 2.59 34.87 -11.55
N ILE A 532 3.35 35.17 -12.61
CA ILE A 532 4.82 35.26 -12.62
C ILE A 532 5.18 36.70 -12.94
N VAL A 533 5.86 37.38 -12.03
CA VAL A 533 6.15 38.82 -12.11
C VAL A 533 7.65 39.06 -12.23
N GLN A 534 8.05 40.10 -12.95
CA GLN A 534 9.46 40.46 -13.09
C GLN A 534 10.06 40.90 -11.74
N GLN A 535 11.38 40.77 -11.58
CA GLN A 535 12.03 41.05 -10.30
C GLN A 535 11.96 42.54 -9.93
N GLU A 536 12.02 43.42 -10.92
CA GLU A 536 11.89 44.88 -10.77
C GLU A 536 10.53 45.31 -10.18
N ASP A 537 9.48 44.53 -10.43
CA ASP A 537 8.13 44.79 -9.91
C ASP A 537 7.86 44.04 -8.59
N PHE A 538 8.81 43.20 -8.14
CA PHE A 538 8.71 42.42 -6.91
C PHE A 538 9.16 43.25 -5.70
N PRO A 539 8.51 43.10 -4.52
CA PRO A 539 8.92 43.78 -3.30
C PRO A 539 10.33 43.33 -2.89
N PHE A 540 11.14 44.27 -2.40
CA PHE A 540 12.49 44.01 -1.90
C PHE A 540 12.69 44.66 -0.54
N SER A 541 13.52 44.05 0.31
CA SER A 541 13.87 44.61 1.61
C SER A 541 14.87 45.75 1.49
N GLU A 542 15.07 46.54 2.55
CA GLU A 542 16.11 47.57 2.62
C GLU A 542 17.52 47.03 2.36
N LYS A 543 17.74 45.73 2.61
CA LYS A 543 19.00 45.02 2.32
C LYS A 543 19.11 44.54 0.87
N GLY A 544 18.11 44.82 0.03
CA GLY A 544 18.04 44.38 -1.37
C GLY A 544 17.64 42.92 -1.55
N ILE A 545 17.05 42.26 -0.54
CA ILE A 545 16.61 40.87 -0.68
C ILE A 545 15.24 40.86 -1.35
N CYS A 546 15.15 40.25 -2.54
CA CYS A 546 13.89 39.94 -3.23
C CYS A 546 13.45 38.50 -2.88
N PRO A 547 12.20 38.27 -2.49
CA PRO A 547 11.68 36.93 -2.25
C PRO A 547 11.55 36.12 -3.55
N ASP A 548 11.53 34.79 -3.44
CA ASP A 548 11.29 33.87 -4.55
C ASP A 548 9.80 33.75 -4.87
N LEU A 549 8.96 33.83 -3.83
CA LEU A 549 7.51 33.78 -3.95
C LEU A 549 6.81 34.61 -2.86
N ILE A 550 5.62 35.10 -3.17
CA ILE A 550 4.72 35.79 -2.24
C ILE A 550 3.49 34.92 -1.99
N MET A 551 3.07 34.87 -0.74
CA MET A 551 1.83 34.23 -0.31
C MET A 551 0.94 35.24 0.40
N ASN A 552 -0.34 35.19 0.11
CA ASN A 552 -1.32 36.02 0.80
C ASN A 552 -1.47 35.58 2.27
N PRO A 553 -1.51 36.51 3.23
CA PRO A 553 -1.81 36.20 4.64
C PRO A 553 -3.10 35.38 4.81
N HIS A 554 -4.11 35.57 3.96
CA HIS A 554 -5.36 34.81 4.00
C HIS A 554 -5.22 33.34 3.56
N GLY A 555 -4.13 32.99 2.86
CA GLY A 555 -3.79 31.62 2.51
C GLY A 555 -3.22 30.81 3.69
N PHE A 556 -3.03 31.42 4.87
CA PHE A 556 -2.82 30.66 6.10
C PHE A 556 -4.15 30.12 6.62
N PRO A 557 -4.23 28.84 7.02
CA PRO A 557 -5.48 28.29 7.51
C PRO A 557 -5.99 29.07 8.72
N ARG A 558 -7.26 29.52 8.68
CA ARG A 558 -7.94 30.20 9.81
C ARG A 558 -8.09 29.31 11.06
N ILE A 559 -7.76 28.02 10.94
CA ILE A 559 -7.75 27.06 12.04
C ILE A 559 -6.43 27.22 12.80
N SER A 560 -6.46 28.07 13.83
CA SER A 560 -5.59 28.11 15.01
C SER A 560 -4.29 27.30 14.94
N TYR A 561 -3.34 27.72 14.11
CA TYR A 561 -1.93 27.48 14.44
C TYR A 561 -1.61 28.45 15.57
N ASN A 562 -1.72 27.97 16.81
CA ASN A 562 -1.19 28.68 17.96
C ASN A 562 0.32 28.84 17.74
N LEU A 563 0.67 30.00 17.19
CA LEU A 563 2.01 30.54 17.05
C LEU A 563 2.60 30.68 18.46
N SER A 564 3.20 29.59 18.93
CA SER A 564 4.15 29.60 20.05
C SER A 564 5.56 29.99 19.58
N THR A 565 5.73 30.35 18.32
CA THR A 565 6.89 31.11 17.84
C THR A 565 6.58 32.59 18.07
N GLY A 566 7.23 33.17 19.08
CA GLY A 566 7.12 34.59 19.40
C GLY A 566 7.33 35.47 18.17
N PHE A 567 6.25 36.13 17.76
CA PHE A 567 6.32 37.34 16.96
C PHE A 567 6.52 38.50 17.94
N TYR A 568 7.74 39.03 17.98
CA TYR A 568 7.90 40.45 18.33
C TYR A 568 7.34 41.24 17.15
N LEU A 569 6.12 41.75 17.30
CA LEU A 569 5.61 42.85 16.50
C LEU A 569 6.52 44.05 16.75
N TRP A 570 7.40 44.35 15.81
CA TRP A 570 8.05 45.66 15.75
C TRP A 570 7.03 46.62 15.13
N HIS A 571 6.34 47.37 15.98
CA HIS A 571 5.56 48.52 15.57
C HIS A 571 6.56 49.65 15.26
N PRO A 572 6.56 50.23 14.06
CA PRO A 572 7.23 51.49 13.84
C PRO A 572 6.33 52.61 14.37
N ASP A 573 6.81 53.30 15.42
CA ASP A 573 6.57 54.73 15.56
C ASP A 573 7.61 55.48 14.73
#